data_AF-A0A023F0U0-F1
#
_entry.id   AF-A0A023F0U0-F1
#
_cell.length_a   1.000
_cell.length_b   1.000
_cell.length_c   1.000
_cell.angle_alpha   90.00
_cell.angle_beta   90.00
_cell.angle_gamma   90.00
#
_symmetry.space_group_name_H-M   'P 1'
#
loop_
_entity.id
_entity.type
_entity.pdbx_description
1 polymer ?
#
loop_
_entity_poly.entity_id
_entity_poly.type
_entity_poly.pdbx_seq_one_letter_code
_entity_poly.pdbx_strand_id
1 'polypeptide(L)'
;LDAKGLLLKRNLERPIIKDTVTVPKQRAVALRFLADSAGYWLLHDQSAAQWSRGLDLVLRVGKESDLPPLPEKFPKCGSWVGPQFFLM
;
A
#
# COMPACT_ATOMS: atom_id res chain seq x y z
N LEU A 1 -14.13 -24.90 3.56
CA LEU A 1 -15.08 -23.86 4.01
C LEU A 1 -15.15 -23.90 5.53
N ASP A 2 -15.41 -22.79 6.20
CA ASP A 2 -15.65 -22.77 7.66
C ASP A 2 -17.02 -23.39 7.99
N ALA A 3 -17.37 -23.46 9.28
CA ALA A 3 -18.65 -24.02 9.74
C ALA A 3 -19.89 -23.30 9.19
N LYS A 4 -19.73 -22.13 8.57
CA LYS A 4 -20.79 -21.33 7.93
C LYS A 4 -20.72 -21.40 6.40
N GLY A 5 -19.88 -22.28 5.83
CA GLY A 5 -19.72 -22.38 4.38
C GLY A 5 -18.87 -21.27 3.75
N LEU A 6 -18.15 -20.46 4.55
CA LEU A 6 -17.30 -19.39 4.02
C LEU A 6 -15.90 -19.90 3.68
N LEU A 7 -15.23 -19.24 2.72
CA LEU A 7 -13.86 -19.59 2.34
C LEU A 7 -12.84 -19.40 3.48
N LEU A 8 -13.11 -18.49 4.43
CA LEU A 8 -12.18 -18.10 5.49
C LEU A 8 -12.93 -17.91 6.82
N LYS A 9 -12.39 -18.48 7.92
CA LYS A 9 -12.79 -18.14 9.29
C LYS A 9 -12.30 -16.72 9.62
N ARG A 10 -13.17 -15.85 10.11
CA ARG A 10 -12.87 -14.43 10.38
C ARG A 10 -13.07 -14.10 11.86
N ASN A 11 -12.14 -13.36 12.47
CA ASN A 11 -12.31 -12.76 13.79
C ASN A 11 -12.80 -11.31 13.62
N LEU A 12 -14.06 -11.04 13.98
CA LEU A 12 -14.69 -9.72 13.83
C LEU A 12 -14.92 -9.00 15.16
N GLU A 13 -14.68 -9.65 16.30
CA GLU A 13 -14.88 -9.06 17.63
C GLU A 13 -13.64 -8.34 18.13
N ARG A 14 -12.47 -8.97 18.02
CA ARG A 14 -11.18 -8.44 18.46
C ARG A 14 -10.06 -8.84 17.50
N PRO A 15 -10.08 -8.34 16.24
CA PRO A 15 -9.02 -8.64 15.28
C PRO A 15 -7.69 -8.01 15.73
N ILE A 16 -6.58 -8.61 15.26
CA ILE A 16 -5.25 -8.00 15.41
C ILE A 16 -5.16 -6.79 14.47
N ILE A 17 -4.68 -5.66 14.99
CA ILE A 17 -4.38 -4.46 14.21
C ILE A 17 -2.89 -4.47 13.89
N LYS A 18 -2.54 -4.33 12.61
CA LYS A 18 -1.16 -4.34 12.12
C LYS A 18 -1.09 -3.76 10.70
N ASP A 19 0.10 -3.31 10.32
CA ASP A 19 0.42 -2.80 8.97
C ASP A 19 0.86 -3.90 7.99
N THR A 20 1.44 -4.99 8.50
CA THR A 20 2.08 -6.03 7.70
C THR A 20 1.50 -7.41 8.00
N VAL A 21 1.31 -8.23 6.97
CA VAL A 21 0.86 -9.62 7.13
C VAL A 21 1.61 -10.57 6.22
N THR A 22 1.98 -11.73 6.76
CA THR A 22 2.48 -12.84 5.96
C THR A 22 1.31 -13.56 5.29
N VAL A 23 1.36 -13.71 3.97
CA VAL A 23 0.44 -14.55 3.21
C VAL A 23 1.07 -15.95 3.06
N PRO A 24 0.52 -17.00 3.70
CA PRO A 24 1.09 -18.34 3.58
C PRO A 24 0.92 -18.89 2.17
N LYS A 25 1.86 -19.73 1.73
CA LYS A 25 1.83 -20.40 0.41
C LYS A 25 0.49 -21.13 0.20
N GLN A 26 -0.16 -20.91 -0.94
CA GLN A 26 -1.45 -21.52 -1.32
C GLN A 26 -2.60 -21.26 -0.33
N ARG A 27 -2.51 -20.19 0.47
CA ARG A 27 -3.57 -19.74 1.37
C ARG A 27 -3.97 -18.31 1.02
N ALA A 28 -5.10 -17.88 1.57
CA ALA A 28 -5.57 -16.51 1.47
C ALA A 28 -5.63 -15.87 2.86
N VAL A 29 -5.43 -14.55 2.89
CA VAL A 29 -5.61 -13.71 4.07
C VAL A 29 -6.70 -12.69 3.76
N ALA A 30 -7.60 -12.46 4.72
CA ALA A 30 -8.58 -11.38 4.63
C ALA A 30 -8.15 -10.22 5.53
N LEU A 31 -8.11 -9.03 4.95
CA LEU A 31 -7.82 -7.77 5.65
C LEU A 31 -9.05 -6.86 5.62
N ARG A 32 -9.13 -5.95 6.58
CA ARG A 32 -10.11 -4.87 6.64
C ARG A 32 -9.39 -3.62 7.12
N PHE A 33 -9.61 -2.51 6.43
CA PHE A 33 -9.15 -1.19 6.84
C PHE A 33 -10.28 -0.19 6.64
N LEU A 34 -10.22 0.94 7.35
CA LEU A 34 -11.09 2.08 7.12
C LEU A 34 -10.36 3.05 6.19
N ALA A 35 -11.02 3.47 5.11
CA ALA A 35 -10.45 4.42 4.16
C ALA A 35 -10.74 5.86 4.62
N ASP A 36 -10.23 6.24 5.79
CA ASP A 36 -10.48 7.54 6.44
C ASP A 36 -9.38 8.59 6.19
N SER A 37 -8.29 8.20 5.54
CA SER A 37 -7.12 9.04 5.32
C SER A 37 -6.91 9.26 3.81
N ALA A 38 -7.25 10.46 3.32
CA ALA A 38 -7.12 10.81 1.90
C ALA A 38 -5.66 10.71 1.44
N GLY A 39 -5.44 10.14 0.25
CA GLY A 39 -4.10 9.89 -0.26
C GLY A 39 -4.01 8.76 -1.27
N TYR A 40 -2.79 8.56 -1.78
CA TYR A 40 -2.41 7.40 -2.56
C TYR A 40 -1.60 6.47 -1.65
N TRP A 41 -2.16 5.30 -1.34
CA TRP A 41 -1.57 4.33 -0.43
C TRP A 41 -1.06 3.11 -1.21
N LEU A 42 0.17 2.71 -0.95
CA LEU A 42 0.77 1.53 -1.57
C LEU A 42 0.63 0.31 -0.65
N LEU A 43 -0.03 -0.73 -1.15
CA LEU A 43 0.01 -2.07 -0.58
C LEU A 43 0.94 -2.90 -1.46
N HIS A 44 2.07 -3.37 -0.91
CA HIS A 44 3.11 -4.05 -1.68
C HIS A 44 3.71 -5.26 -0.93
N ASP A 45 4.45 -6.09 -1.66
CA ASP A 45 5.30 -7.13 -1.05
C ASP A 45 6.50 -6.47 -0.35
N GLN A 46 6.57 -6.58 0.98
CA GLN A 46 7.67 -6.04 1.78
C GLN A 46 9.01 -6.75 1.51
N SER A 47 8.98 -8.02 1.10
CA SER A 47 10.18 -8.86 0.95
C SER A 47 10.76 -8.85 -0.48
N ALA A 48 10.23 -8.04 -1.37
CA ALA A 48 10.69 -7.97 -2.75
C ALA A 48 12.06 -7.25 -2.84
N ALA A 49 13.09 -7.97 -3.29
CA ALA A 49 14.43 -7.41 -3.50
C ALA A 49 14.55 -6.50 -4.74
N GLN A 50 13.57 -6.57 -5.65
CA GLN A 50 13.38 -5.67 -6.79
C GLN A 50 11.92 -5.19 -6.81
N TRP A 51 11.58 -4.22 -7.66
CA TRP A 51 10.19 -3.77 -7.84
C TRP A 51 9.27 -4.98 -8.03
N SER A 52 8.13 -4.96 -7.33
CA SER A 52 7.10 -6.00 -7.17
C SER A 52 7.31 -7.31 -7.93
N ARG A 53 7.17 -8.44 -7.24
CA ARG A 53 6.94 -9.75 -7.90
C ARG A 53 5.49 -9.94 -8.38
N GLY A 54 4.76 -8.84 -8.62
CA GLY A 54 3.37 -8.86 -9.09
C GLY A 54 2.30 -8.72 -7.99
N LEU A 55 2.64 -8.18 -6.80
CA LEU A 55 1.67 -7.95 -5.72
C LEU A 55 1.75 -6.51 -5.17
N ASP A 56 1.66 -5.53 -6.06
CA ASP A 56 1.61 -4.12 -5.68
C ASP A 56 0.31 -3.47 -6.15
N LEU A 57 -0.35 -2.76 -5.25
CA LEU A 57 -1.64 -2.11 -5.46
C LEU A 57 -1.56 -0.68 -4.95
N VAL A 58 -1.99 0.28 -5.77
CA VAL A 58 -2.19 1.67 -5.34
C VAL A 58 -3.65 1.89 -5.04
N LEU A 59 -3.94 2.26 -3.80
CA LEU A 59 -5.26 2.60 -3.31
C LEU A 59 -5.40 4.13 -3.29
N ARG A 60 -6.29 4.67 -4.12
CA ARG A 60 -6.69 6.08 -4.04
C ARG A 60 -7.83 6.22 -3.05
N VAL A 61 -7.58 6.96 -1.97
CA VAL A 61 -8.59 7.32 -0.96
C VAL A 61 -8.91 8.80 -1.10
N GLY A 62 -10.18 9.13 -1.28
CA GLY A 62 -10.65 10.51 -1.45
C GLY A 62 -10.48 11.08 -2.86
N LYS A 63 -10.86 12.34 -2.99
CA LYS A 63 -10.73 13.18 -4.19
C LYS A 63 -9.43 13.97 -4.15
N GLU A 64 -9.07 14.57 -5.27
CA GLU A 64 -7.90 15.45 -5.34
C GLU A 64 -8.02 16.68 -4.45
N SER A 65 -9.25 17.19 -4.25
CA SER A 65 -9.57 18.27 -3.31
C SER A 65 -9.32 17.92 -1.85
N ASP A 66 -9.25 16.62 -1.53
CA ASP A 66 -9.07 16.16 -0.15
C ASP A 66 -7.58 16.02 0.20
N LEU A 67 -6.69 16.21 -0.79
CA LEU A 67 -5.24 16.15 -0.61
C LEU A 67 -4.69 17.49 -0.11
N PRO A 68 -3.65 17.48 0.73
CA PRO A 68 -2.96 18.71 1.11
C PRO A 68 -2.34 19.38 -0.13
N PRO A 69 -2.15 20.71 -0.10
CA PRO A 69 -1.46 21.42 -1.17
C PRO A 69 -0.03 20.89 -1.33
N LEU A 70 0.46 20.90 -2.57
CA LEU A 70 1.82 20.45 -2.87
C LEU A 70 2.85 21.34 -2.14
N PRO A 71 3.81 20.76 -1.40
CA PRO A 71 4.89 21.54 -0.79
C PRO A 71 5.71 22.32 -1.83
N GLU A 72 6.19 23.52 -1.49
CA GLU A 72 6.88 24.43 -2.43
C GLU A 72 8.06 23.80 -3.19
N LYS A 73 8.77 22.85 -2.56
CA LYS A 73 9.96 22.19 -3.11
C LYS A 73 9.72 20.72 -3.45
N PHE A 74 8.46 20.33 -3.68
CA PHE A 74 8.15 18.95 -4.02
C PHE A 74 8.77 18.58 -5.39
N PRO A 75 9.51 17.47 -5.50
CA PRO A 75 10.17 17.09 -6.74
C PRO A 75 9.14 16.78 -7.82
N LYS A 76 9.45 17.21 -9.05
CA LYS A 76 8.67 16.88 -10.25
C LYS A 76 9.44 15.86 -11.09
N CYS A 77 8.76 15.20 -12.01
CA CYS A 77 9.45 14.40 -13.02
C CYS A 77 10.49 15.28 -13.74
N GLY A 78 11.73 14.78 -13.85
CA GLY A 78 12.84 15.56 -14.41
C GLY A 78 13.55 16.51 -13.43
N SER A 79 13.14 16.56 -12.16
CA SER A 79 13.90 17.27 -11.11
C SER A 79 15.21 16.58 -10.71
N TRP A 80 15.46 15.36 -11.20
CA TRP A 80 16.76 14.71 -11.07
C TRP A 80 17.75 15.39 -12.00
N VAL A 81 18.51 16.32 -11.43
CA VAL A 81 19.76 16.76 -12.03
C VAL A 81 20.76 15.67 -11.67
N GLY A 82 21.31 14.98 -12.66
CA GLY A 82 22.24 13.88 -12.43
C GLY A 82 23.42 14.25 -11.52
N PRO A 83 24.30 13.30 -11.20
CA PRO A 83 25.40 13.57 -10.29
C PRO A 83 26.24 14.78 -10.75
N GLN A 84 26.66 15.60 -9.77
CA GLN A 84 27.25 16.93 -9.97
C GLN A 84 28.41 16.98 -10.98
N PHE A 85 29.09 15.87 -11.24
CA PHE A 85 30.18 15.79 -12.22
C PHE A 85 29.73 16.01 -13.68
N PHE A 86 28.44 15.92 -14.00
CA PHE A 86 27.91 16.28 -15.33
C PHE A 86 27.49 17.74 -15.47
N LEU A 87 27.65 18.56 -14.42
CA LEU A 87 27.23 19.97 -14.37
C LEU A 87 28.43 20.95 -14.30
N MET A 88 29.65 20.45 -14.55
CA MET A 88 30.85 21.27 -14.74
C MET A 88 31.10 21.54 -16.23
#